data_AF-A0A351ZZE3-F1
#
_entry.id   AF-A0A351ZZE3-F1
#
_cell.length_a   1.000
_cell.length_b   1.000
_cell.length_c   1.000
_cell.angle_alpha   90.00
_cell.angle_beta   90.00
_cell.angle_gamma   90.00
#
_symmetry.space_group_name_H-M   'P 1'
#
loop_
_entity.id
_entity.type
_entity.pdbx_description
1 polymer ?
#
loop_
_entity_poly.entity_id
_entity_poly.type
_entity_poly.pdbx_seq_one_letter_code
_entity_poly.pdbx_strand_id
1 'polypeptide(L)'
;MVVRVNSSTMIAESGTRMSAYRVVNINATAGHADLVVYRHGRVWMLEIKRDKRGKMSETQERFASCCKRYGVPYAVVTCLDEARNFIANNLD
;
A
#
# COMPACT_ATOMS: atom_id res chain seq x y z
N MET A 1 -9.73 12.57 -5.81
CA MET A 1 -9.70 11.17 -5.33
C MET A 1 -10.01 11.20 -3.85
N VAL A 2 -11.17 10.68 -3.42
CA VAL A 2 -11.52 10.59 -2.00
C VAL A 2 -11.24 9.17 -1.57
N VAL A 3 -10.23 8.96 -0.72
CA VAL A 3 -9.98 7.67 -0.08
C VAL A 3 -10.71 7.70 1.25
N ARG A 4 -11.79 6.93 1.39
CA ARG A 4 -12.43 6.72 2.68
C ARG A 4 -11.72 5.56 3.40
N VAL A 5 -10.97 5.93 4.43
CA VAL A 5 -10.31 4.99 5.32
C VAL A 5 -11.18 4.86 6.57
N ASN A 6 -11.88 3.73 6.70
CA ASN A 6 -12.54 3.40 7.96
C ASN A 6 -11.51 2.77 8.88
N SER A 7 -11.13 3.49 9.93
CA SER A 7 -10.30 2.94 11.00
C SER A 7 -11.17 2.11 11.94
N SER A 8 -10.71 0.91 12.25
CA SER A 8 -11.31 0.04 13.27
C SER A 8 -10.20 -0.49 14.15
N THR A 9 -10.40 -0.48 15.45
CA THR A 9 -9.50 -1.14 16.40
C THR A 9 -10.07 -2.52 16.66
N MET A 10 -9.38 -3.58 16.24
CA MET A 10 -9.72 -4.95 16.59
C MET A 10 -8.74 -5.44 17.65
N ILE A 11 -9.23 -6.21 18.61
CA ILE A 11 -8.36 -6.93 19.56
C ILE A 11 -8.32 -8.36 19.04
N ALA A 12 -7.13 -8.82 18.64
CA ALA A 12 -6.93 -10.22 18.26
C ALA A 12 -7.20 -11.11 19.48
N GLU A 13 -7.57 -12.39 19.26
CA GLU A 13 -7.79 -13.35 20.37
C GLU A 13 -6.59 -13.48 21.32
N SER A 14 -5.38 -13.16 20.84
CA SER A 14 -4.15 -13.11 21.63
C SER A 14 -3.99 -11.86 22.52
N GLY A 15 -4.98 -10.96 22.55
CA GLY A 15 -4.94 -9.69 23.31
C GLY A 15 -4.17 -8.56 22.62
N THR A 16 -3.57 -8.83 21.46
CA THR A 16 -2.85 -7.81 20.68
C THR A 16 -3.83 -6.84 20.02
N ARG A 17 -3.66 -5.54 20.27
CA ARG A 17 -4.39 -4.49 19.54
C ARG A 17 -3.93 -4.48 18.09
N MET A 18 -4.84 -4.84 17.19
CA MET A 18 -4.67 -4.67 15.75
C MET A 18 -5.47 -3.45 15.30
N SER A 19 -4.75 -2.36 15.03
CA SER A 19 -5.33 -1.23 14.30
C SER A 19 -5.46 -1.63 12.84
N ALA A 20 -6.68 -1.91 12.39
CA ALA A 20 -6.97 -2.27 11.01
C ALA A 20 -7.71 -1.13 10.32
N TYR A 21 -7.28 -0.80 9.11
CA TYR A 21 -7.96 0.17 8.27
C TYR A 21 -8.62 -0.58 7.12
N ARG A 22 -9.95 -0.48 7.01
CA ARG A 22 -10.67 -0.98 5.83
C ARG A 22 -10.80 0.20 4.87
N VAL A 23 -10.14 0.10 3.72
CA VAL A 23 -10.35 1.04 2.61
C VAL A 23 -11.69 0.67 1.97
N VAL A 24 -12.69 1.54 2.12
CA VAL A 24 -14.04 1.36 1.54
C VAL A 24 -14.31 2.55 0.63
N ASN A 25 -14.78 2.32 -0.59
CA ASN A 25 -15.01 3.35 -1.61
C ASN A 25 -13.76 4.09 -2.10
N ILE A 26 -12.90 3.36 -2.80
CA ILE A 26 -12.25 3.90 -4.00
C ILE A 26 -13.14 3.46 -5.16
N ASN A 27 -13.71 4.38 -5.95
CA ASN A 27 -14.59 4.07 -7.10
C ASN A 27 -13.85 3.34 -8.26
N ALA A 28 -12.74 2.67 -7.93
CA ALA A 28 -11.83 1.89 -8.72
C ALA A 28 -11.17 0.85 -7.77
N THR A 29 -11.91 -0.18 -7.35
CA THR A 29 -11.44 -1.21 -6.40
C THR A 29 -10.60 -2.33 -7.04
N ALA A 30 -10.18 -2.17 -8.29
CA ALA A 30 -9.23 -3.08 -8.93
C ALA A 30 -7.86 -2.41 -9.04
N GLY A 31 -6.82 -3.13 -8.60
CA GLY A 31 -5.43 -2.72 -8.77
C GLY A 31 -4.86 -1.73 -7.75
N HIS A 32 -5.58 -1.43 -6.67
CA HIS A 32 -4.98 -0.74 -5.52
C HIS A 32 -3.86 -1.60 -4.92
N ALA A 33 -2.80 -0.95 -4.41
CA ALA A 33 -1.68 -1.62 -3.76
C ALA A 33 -2.12 -2.49 -2.57
N ASP A 34 -1.44 -3.62 -2.39
CA ASP A 34 -1.67 -4.57 -1.30
C ASP A 34 -1.38 -3.97 0.08
N LEU A 35 -0.36 -3.12 0.19
CA LEU A 35 0.02 -2.44 1.43
C LEU A 35 0.02 -0.92 1.27
N VAL A 36 -0.44 -0.27 2.34
CA VAL A 36 -0.29 1.17 2.54
C VAL A 36 0.48 1.39 3.83
N VAL A 37 1.62 2.09 3.72
CA VAL A 37 2.47 2.38 4.88
C VAL A 37 2.37 3.85 5.20
N TYR A 38 2.09 4.19 6.45
CA TYR A 38 2.08 5.56 6.96
C TYR A 38 3.20 5.72 7.99
N ARG A 39 4.09 6.69 7.78
CA ARG A 39 5.23 6.95 8.68
C ARG A 39 5.69 8.40 8.52
N HIS A 40 5.94 9.10 9.63
CA HIS A 40 6.41 10.50 9.64
C HIS A 40 5.57 11.45 8.75
N GLY A 41 4.24 11.29 8.74
CA GLY A 41 3.34 12.11 7.91
C GLY A 41 3.39 11.83 6.41
N ARG A 42 4.16 10.82 5.98
CA ARG A 42 4.23 10.37 4.58
C ARG A 42 3.48 9.05 4.39
N VAL A 43 3.18 8.75 3.12
CA VAL A 43 2.50 7.52 2.70
C VAL A 43 3.26 6.84 1.57
N TRP A 44 3.38 5.52 1.63
CA TRP A 44 3.92 4.67 0.58
C TRP A 44 2.90 3.62 0.19
N MET A 45 2.87 3.27 -1.10
CA MET A 45 2.00 2.23 -1.66
C MET A 45 2.88 1.07 -2.13
N LEU A 46 2.64 -0.15 -1.64
CA LEU A 46 3.42 -1.33 -2.01
C LEU A 46 2.52 -2.43 -2.56
N GLU A 47 2.85 -2.90 -3.75
CA GLU A 47 2.25 -4.07 -4.37
C GLU A 47 3.14 -5.29 -4.11
N ILE A 48 2.58 -6.37 -3.59
CA ILE A 48 3.32 -7.58 -3.24
C ILE A 48 3.20 -8.58 -4.39
N LYS A 49 4.34 -9.09 -4.86
CA LYS A 49 4.39 -10.23 -5.77
C LYS A 49 5.15 -11.40 -5.14
N ARG A 50 4.78 -12.62 -5.50
CA ARG A 50 5.48 -13.83 -5.03
C ARG A 50 6.86 -13.97 -5.68
N ASP A 51 7.02 -13.47 -6.90
CA ASP A 51 8.26 -13.49 -7.66
C ASP A 51 8.49 -12.17 -8.40
N LYS A 52 9.74 -11.92 -8.81
CA LYS A 52 10.12 -10.71 -9.57
C LYS A 52 9.56 -10.70 -11.00
N ARG A 53 8.97 -11.81 -11.44
CA ARG A 53 8.35 -11.97 -12.76
C ARG A 53 6.85 -11.70 -12.74
N GLY A 54 6.26 -11.49 -11.56
CA GLY A 54 4.86 -11.20 -11.39
C GLY A 54 4.47 -9.94 -12.17
N LYS A 55 3.85 -10.12 -13.34
CA LYS A 55 3.39 -9.02 -14.18
C LYS A 55 2.30 -8.24 -13.44
N MET A 56 2.39 -6.92 -13.46
CA MET A 56 1.31 -6.07 -12.98
C MET A 56 0.10 -6.22 -13.89
N SER A 57 -1.11 -6.26 -13.32
CA SER A 57 -2.32 -6.13 -14.13
C SER A 57 -2.47 -4.69 -14.63
N GLU A 58 -3.23 -4.49 -15.70
CA GLU A 58 -3.50 -3.14 -16.23
C GLU A 58 -4.07 -2.19 -15.15
N THR A 59 -4.90 -2.72 -14.26
CA THR A 59 -5.46 -1.93 -13.16
C THR A 59 -4.41 -1.51 -12.13
N GLN A 60 -3.42 -2.37 -11.86
CA GLN A 60 -2.29 -2.06 -10.99
C GLN A 60 -1.36 -1.02 -11.63
N GLU A 61 -1.14 -1.12 -12.95
CA GLU A 61 -0.34 -0.13 -13.69
C GLU A 61 -1.02 1.25 -13.69
N ARG A 62 -2.34 1.30 -13.86
CA ARG A 62 -3.14 2.53 -13.75
C ARG A 62 -3.03 3.15 -12.35
N PHE A 63 -3.08 2.33 -11.30
CA PHE A 63 -2.91 2.82 -9.92
C PHE A 63 -1.49 3.32 -9.65
N ALA A 64 -0.46 2.58 -10.06
CA ALA A 64 0.93 3.02 -9.96
C ALA A 64 1.18 4.36 -10.69
N SER A 65 0.57 4.53 -11.87
CA SER A 65 0.60 5.80 -12.62
C SER A 65 -0.09 6.93 -11.87
N CYS A 66 -1.20 6.64 -11.19
CA CYS A 66 -1.89 7.59 -10.31
C CYS A 66 -0.99 8.01 -9.14
N CYS A 67 -0.37 7.06 -8.43
CA CYS A 67 0.57 7.34 -7.34
C CYS A 67 1.72 8.24 -7.82
N LYS A 68 2.34 7.91 -8.95
CA LYS A 68 3.39 8.73 -9.57
C LYS A 68 2.91 10.14 -9.88
N ARG A 69 1.71 10.29 -10.47
CA ARG A 69 1.11 11.60 -10.80
C ARG A 69 0.94 12.50 -9.58
N TYR A 70 0.64 11.93 -8.42
CA TYR A 70 0.39 12.67 -7.18
C TYR A 70 1.58 12.66 -6.21
N GLY A 71 2.77 12.22 -6.66
CA GLY A 71 3.97 12.22 -5.84
C GLY A 71 3.92 11.23 -4.65
N VAL A 72 3.09 10.18 -4.75
CA VAL A 72 3.04 9.10 -3.76
C VAL A 72 4.02 8.01 -4.18
N PRO A 73 5.06 7.69 -3.38
CA PRO A 73 5.98 6.61 -3.68
C PRO A 73 5.26 5.27 -3.82
N TYR A 74 5.52 4.57 -4.93
CA TYR A 74 4.95 3.26 -5.25
C TYR A 74 6.06 2.27 -5.60
N ALA A 75 5.99 1.05 -5.06
CA ALA A 75 6.90 -0.03 -5.43
C ALA A 75 6.20 -1.38 -5.54
N VAL A 76 6.71 -2.23 -6.42
CA VAL A 76 6.43 -3.66 -6.42
C VAL A 76 7.54 -4.35 -5.63
N VAL A 77 7.17 -5.15 -4.64
CA VAL A 77 8.10 -5.81 -3.73
C VAL A 77 7.83 -7.30 -3.66
N THR A 78 8.88 -8.09 -3.46
CA THR A 78 8.78 -9.55 -3.37
C THR A 78 9.10 -10.10 -1.98
N CYS A 79 9.70 -9.28 -1.13
CA CYS A 79 10.01 -9.64 0.25
C CYS A 79 10.05 -8.41 1.17
N LEU A 80 10.18 -8.68 2.46
CA LEU A 80 10.16 -7.67 3.51
C LEU A 80 11.34 -6.69 3.41
N ASP A 81 12.53 -7.16 3.04
CA ASP A 81 13.72 -6.32 2.97
C ASP A 81 13.67 -5.32 1.82
N GLU A 82 13.10 -5.72 0.67
CA GLU A 82 12.83 -4.80 -0.45
C GLU A 82 11.86 -3.68 -0.03
N ALA A 83 10.79 -4.02 0.70
CA ALA A 83 9.84 -3.02 1.23
C ALA A 83 10.52 -2.03 2.19
N ARG A 84 11.34 -2.53 3.12
CA ARG A 84 12.07 -1.69 4.08
C ARG A 84 13.05 -0.76 3.39
N ASN A 85 13.86 -1.29 2.47
CA ASN A 85 14.84 -0.52 1.71
C ASN A 85 14.17 0.56 0.86
N PHE A 86 13.04 0.23 0.21
CA PHE A 86 12.28 1.21 -0.56
C PHE A 86 11.78 2.37 0.31
N ILE A 87 11.20 2.07 1.47
CA ILE A 87 10.74 3.11 2.40
C ILE A 87 11.92 3.96 2.88
N ALA A 88 13.02 3.31 3.28
CA ALA A 88 14.21 4.00 3.77
C ALA A 88 14.77 5.00 2.76
N ASN A 89 14.85 4.60 1.48
CA ASN A 89 15.36 5.44 0.39
C ASN A 89 14.39 6.54 -0.07
N ASN A 90 13.16 6.57 0.46
CA ASN A 90 12.13 7.56 0.11
C ASN A 90 11.65 8.34 1.35
N LEU A 91 12.47 8.38 2.41
CA LEU A 91 12.19 9.15 3.63
C LEU A 91 12.57 10.63 3.49
N ASP A 92 13.52 10.96 2.62
CA ASP A 92 14.06 12.30 2.43
C ASP A 92 13.14 13.18 1.55
#